data_AF-A0A6C0E7V6-F1
#
_entry.id   AF-A0A6C0E7V6-F1
#
_cell.length_a   1.000
_cell.length_b   1.000
_cell.length_c   1.000
_cell.angle_alpha   90.00
_cell.angle_beta   90.00
_cell.angle_gamma   90.00
#
_symmetry.space_group_name_H-M   'P 1'
#
loop_
_entity.id
_entity.type
_entity.pdbx_description
1 polymer ?
#
loop_
_entity_poly.entity_id
_entity_poly.type
_entity_poly.pdbx_seq_one_letter_code
_entity_poly.pdbx_strand_id
1 'polypeptide(L)'
;MVYNISIQSYHMATYLYGKLNIPSKENPRLDPLSTLVKLAILSKKPEGTKLSLESNYINFTEPSHWIVQGIIRTYQRDSYNDLRDLTKTLHKAVDWYSNDPTIETIIKLAIQGLEMLKKTYGKTGKADAVQSYIDILNGIKKEDLSLAKDPNSEGTLDDIKLHQILKEVWDKNDISIILGFFERIEKASSDEEINDSIKGIEVILKSNHKKIEQQVRILSSIQ
;
A
#
# COMPACT_ATOMS: atom_id res chain seq x y z
N MET A 1 -20.65 0.45 39.93
CA MET A 1 -19.24 0.88 40.00
C MET A 1 -18.43 0.60 38.72
N VAL A 2 -18.94 -0.18 37.74
CA VAL A 2 -18.23 -0.54 36.49
C VAL A 2 -18.35 0.52 35.37
N TYR A 3 -19.42 1.32 35.37
CA TYR A 3 -19.71 2.31 34.32
C TYR A 3 -18.80 3.56 34.31
N ASN A 4 -18.20 3.92 35.44
CA ASN A 4 -17.38 5.14 35.55
C ASN A 4 -15.95 4.94 35.02
N ILE A 5 -15.44 3.71 35.06
CA ILE A 5 -14.08 3.38 34.62
C ILE A 5 -13.99 3.42 33.09
N SER A 6 -15.05 2.98 32.39
CA SER A 6 -15.11 3.02 30.91
C SER A 6 -15.15 4.44 30.35
N ILE A 7 -15.83 5.36 31.05
CA ILE A 7 -15.92 6.78 30.63
C ILE A 7 -14.58 7.49 30.82
N GLN A 8 -13.89 7.26 31.95
CA GLN A 8 -12.55 7.83 32.14
C GLN A 8 -11.50 7.25 31.19
N SER A 9 -11.61 5.96 30.85
CA SER A 9 -10.76 5.31 29.84
C SER A 9 -11.00 5.90 28.44
N TYR A 10 -12.25 6.19 28.10
CA TYR A 10 -12.61 6.85 26.84
C TYR A 10 -12.06 8.28 26.78
N HIS A 11 -12.24 9.08 27.84
CA HIS A 11 -11.70 10.43 27.90
C HIS A 11 -10.17 10.46 27.85
N MET A 12 -9.49 9.52 28.49
CA MET A 12 -8.04 9.35 28.42
C MET A 12 -7.61 8.96 26.99
N ALA A 13 -8.32 8.05 26.32
CA ALA A 13 -8.03 7.66 24.95
C ALA A 13 -8.22 8.84 23.98
N THR A 14 -9.29 9.62 24.11
CA THR A 14 -9.51 10.84 23.30
C THR A 14 -8.49 11.94 23.61
N TYR A 15 -8.07 12.08 24.87
CA TYR A 15 -7.06 13.05 25.28
C TYR A 15 -5.68 12.69 24.73
N LEU A 16 -5.30 11.41 24.76
CA LEU A 16 -4.07 10.91 24.15
C LEU A 16 -4.11 11.03 22.62
N TYR A 17 -5.25 10.74 22.00
CA TYR A 17 -5.45 10.91 20.55
C TYR A 17 -5.32 12.38 20.11
N GLY A 18 -5.79 13.33 20.92
CA GLY A 18 -5.62 14.77 20.65
C GLY A 18 -4.22 15.31 20.95
N LYS A 19 -3.42 14.62 21.78
CA LYS A 19 -2.04 15.02 22.12
C LYS A 19 -0.98 14.39 21.21
N LEU A 20 -1.27 13.23 20.65
CA LEU A 20 -0.57 12.72 19.49
C LEU A 20 -0.98 13.61 18.35
N ASN A 21 -0.11 14.54 17.98
CA ASN A 21 -0.24 15.42 16.84
C ASN A 21 -0.16 14.54 15.56
N ILE A 22 -1.13 13.63 15.36
CA ILE A 22 -1.28 12.85 14.15
C ILE A 22 -1.67 13.91 13.12
N PRO A 23 -0.76 14.28 12.19
CA PRO A 23 -1.10 15.25 11.18
C PRO A 23 -2.41 14.78 10.53
N SER A 24 -3.39 15.68 10.43
CA SER A 24 -4.55 15.47 9.58
C SER A 24 -4.07 14.89 8.25
N LYS A 25 -4.74 13.86 7.73
CA LYS A 25 -4.39 13.14 6.49
C LYS A 25 -4.43 14.13 5.32
N GLU A 26 -3.42 14.98 5.19
CA GLU A 26 -3.23 15.90 4.09
C GLU A 26 -2.74 15.08 2.90
N ASN A 27 -3.72 14.50 2.20
CA ASN A 27 -3.65 13.78 0.93
C ASN A 27 -2.30 13.15 0.53
N PRO A 28 -1.81 12.10 1.21
CA PRO A 28 -0.66 11.39 0.68
C PRO A 28 -1.21 10.20 -0.11
N ARG A 29 -1.23 10.33 -1.44
CA ARG A 29 -1.62 9.23 -2.33
C ARG A 29 -0.54 8.14 -2.21
N LEU A 30 -0.95 6.88 -2.13
CA LEU A 30 -0.01 5.76 -2.20
C LEU A 30 0.78 5.84 -3.50
N ASP A 31 2.10 5.69 -3.38
CA ASP A 31 2.98 5.58 -4.55
C ASP A 31 2.63 4.30 -5.35
N PRO A 32 2.28 4.42 -6.64
CA PRO A 32 1.87 3.27 -7.46
C PRO A 32 2.93 2.18 -7.56
N LEU A 33 4.20 2.53 -7.76
CA LEU A 33 5.26 1.52 -7.92
C LEU A 33 5.62 0.86 -6.58
N SER A 34 5.73 1.63 -5.49
CA SER A 34 5.89 1.06 -4.13
C SER A 34 4.77 0.08 -3.81
N THR A 35 3.55 0.42 -4.21
CA THR A 35 2.36 -0.42 -4.00
C THR A 35 2.49 -1.75 -4.74
N LEU A 36 2.85 -1.71 -6.04
CA LEU A 36 3.09 -2.92 -6.82
C LEU A 36 4.19 -3.78 -6.20
N VAL A 37 5.32 -3.18 -5.81
CA VAL A 37 6.46 -3.91 -5.21
C VAL A 37 6.07 -4.55 -3.87
N LYS A 38 5.29 -3.84 -3.03
CA LYS A 38 4.76 -4.41 -1.77
C LYS A 38 3.84 -5.59 -2.06
N LEU A 39 2.89 -5.45 -2.99
CA LEU A 39 2.03 -6.57 -3.38
C LEU A 39 2.84 -7.74 -3.95
N ALA A 40 3.93 -7.47 -4.67
CA ALA A 40 4.85 -8.50 -5.13
C ALA A 40 5.58 -9.22 -3.98
N ILE A 41 6.05 -8.48 -2.95
CA ILE A 41 6.63 -9.07 -1.72
C ILE A 41 5.61 -9.99 -1.04
N LEU A 42 4.32 -9.64 -1.04
CA LEU A 42 3.28 -10.44 -0.40
C LEU A 42 3.20 -11.87 -0.97
N SER A 43 3.54 -12.07 -2.25
CA SER A 43 3.62 -13.41 -2.87
C SER A 43 4.68 -14.33 -2.24
N LYS A 44 5.60 -13.77 -1.46
CA LYS A 44 6.75 -14.45 -0.83
C LYS A 44 6.64 -14.46 0.70
N LYS A 45 5.50 -14.04 1.25
CA LYS A 45 5.23 -14.05 2.69
C LYS A 45 4.45 -15.30 3.09
N PRO A 46 4.48 -15.73 4.36
CA PRO A 46 3.71 -16.88 4.83
C PRO A 46 2.21 -16.74 4.56
N GLU A 47 1.54 -17.86 4.29
CA GLU A 47 0.09 -17.88 4.13
C GLU A 47 -0.63 -17.34 5.38
N GLY A 48 -1.72 -16.61 5.18
CA GLY A 48 -2.43 -15.93 6.27
C GLY A 48 -1.90 -14.52 6.60
N THR A 49 -0.84 -14.07 5.93
CA THR A 49 -0.37 -12.68 6.01
C THR A 49 -1.45 -11.72 5.54
N LYS A 50 -1.74 -10.70 6.37
CA LYS A 50 -2.73 -9.66 6.09
C LYS A 50 -2.06 -8.35 5.71
N LEU A 51 -2.75 -7.56 4.90
CA LEU A 51 -2.34 -6.22 4.51
C LEU A 51 -2.98 -5.18 5.45
N SER A 52 -2.18 -4.20 5.88
CA SER A 52 -2.65 -2.96 6.53
C SER A 52 -2.11 -1.74 5.79
N LEU A 53 -2.92 -0.69 5.73
CA LEU A 53 -2.52 0.62 5.23
C LEU A 53 -2.32 1.56 6.41
N GLU A 54 -1.13 2.11 6.55
CA GLU A 54 -0.83 3.09 7.60
C GLU A 54 0.06 4.19 7.01
N SER A 55 -0.30 5.45 7.23
CA SER A 55 0.49 6.61 6.77
C SER A 55 0.89 6.55 5.28
N ASN A 56 0.01 5.99 4.44
CA ASN A 56 0.21 5.90 2.98
C ASN A 56 1.41 5.03 2.61
N TYR A 57 1.60 4.01 3.43
CA TYR A 57 2.54 2.94 3.25
C TYR A 57 1.83 1.61 3.52
N ILE A 58 2.19 0.58 2.76
CA ILE A 58 1.63 -0.75 2.92
C ILE A 58 2.49 -1.55 3.91
N ASN A 59 1.84 -2.02 4.96
CA ASN A 59 2.43 -2.87 6.00
C ASN A 59 1.82 -4.28 5.95
N PHE A 60 2.59 -5.24 6.46
CA PHE A 60 2.15 -6.64 6.56
C PHE A 60 1.99 -7.03 8.02
N THR A 61 0.94 -7.79 8.30
CA THR A 61 0.73 -8.47 9.57
C THR A 61 0.84 -9.97 9.33
N GLU A 62 1.97 -10.56 9.69
CA GLU A 62 2.22 -12.00 9.56
C GLU A 62 1.45 -12.81 10.63
N PRO A 63 1.08 -14.07 10.36
CA PRO A 63 0.29 -14.89 11.27
C PRO A 63 0.92 -15.03 12.65
N SER A 64 2.25 -15.12 12.75
CA SER A 64 3.02 -15.27 14.01
C SER A 64 2.82 -14.11 15.00
N HIS A 65 2.38 -12.94 14.53
CA HIS A 65 2.13 -11.74 15.36
C HIS A 65 0.74 -11.73 16.03
N TRP A 66 -0.02 -12.85 15.97
CA TRP A 66 -1.37 -12.97 16.55
C TRP A 66 -1.44 -12.80 18.08
N ILE A 67 -0.33 -12.99 18.81
CA ILE A 67 -0.29 -12.99 20.28
C ILE A 67 -0.42 -11.57 20.88
N VAL A 68 -0.24 -10.49 20.11
CA VAL A 68 -0.23 -9.09 20.62
C VAL A 68 -1.48 -8.29 20.21
N GLN A 69 -2.43 -8.88 19.51
CA GLN A 69 -3.50 -8.17 18.76
C GLN A 69 -4.77 -7.84 19.59
N GLY A 70 -4.62 -7.45 20.86
CA GLY A 70 -5.72 -6.92 21.67
C GLY A 70 -6.00 -5.42 21.45
N ILE A 71 -4.97 -4.66 21.08
CA ILE A 71 -5.00 -3.18 21.06
C ILE A 71 -5.14 -2.62 19.63
N ILE A 72 -4.81 -3.41 18.60
CA ILE A 72 -4.96 -3.06 17.17
C ILE A 72 -6.39 -3.41 16.66
N ARG A 73 -7.36 -3.57 17.56
CA ARG A 73 -8.75 -3.85 17.19
C ARG A 73 -9.60 -2.60 16.96
N THR A 74 -8.95 -1.44 16.79
CA THR A 74 -9.57 -0.19 16.30
C THR A 74 -9.49 -0.05 14.78
N TYR A 75 -9.07 -1.11 14.07
CA TYR A 75 -8.89 -1.17 12.61
C TYR A 75 -10.18 -1.40 11.80
N GLN A 76 -11.35 -1.42 12.44
CA GLN A 76 -12.63 -1.73 11.77
C GLN A 76 -13.29 -0.52 11.08
N ARG A 77 -12.86 0.72 11.37
CA ARG A 77 -13.46 1.92 10.78
C ARG A 77 -12.65 2.54 9.63
N ASP A 78 -11.34 2.26 9.52
CA ASP A 78 -10.47 2.80 8.46
C ASP A 78 -10.45 1.96 7.17
N SER A 79 -10.86 0.70 7.24
CA SER A 79 -10.67 -0.25 6.13
C SER A 79 -11.40 0.10 4.82
N TYR A 80 -12.50 0.86 4.83
CA TYR A 80 -13.20 1.22 3.57
C TYR A 80 -12.45 2.30 2.77
N ASN A 81 -11.92 3.31 3.47
CA ASN A 81 -11.15 4.37 2.83
C ASN A 81 -9.82 3.83 2.31
N ASP A 82 -9.17 2.93 3.06
CA ASP A 82 -7.91 2.30 2.66
C ASP A 82 -8.06 1.43 1.40
N LEU A 83 -9.17 0.68 1.30
CA LEU A 83 -9.49 -0.10 0.10
C LEU A 83 -9.71 0.83 -1.11
N ARG A 84 -10.45 1.94 -0.94
CA ARG A 84 -10.68 2.92 -2.01
C ARG A 84 -9.39 3.61 -2.45
N ASP A 85 -8.50 3.93 -1.52
CA ASP A 85 -7.20 4.54 -1.80
C ASP A 85 -6.32 3.57 -2.62
N LEU A 86 -6.33 2.27 -2.28
CA LEU A 86 -5.64 1.23 -3.03
C LEU A 86 -6.21 1.07 -4.46
N THR A 87 -7.53 1.06 -4.65
CA THR A 87 -8.17 0.99 -5.98
C THR A 87 -7.64 2.08 -6.91
N LYS A 88 -7.63 3.34 -6.45
CA LYS A 88 -7.18 4.48 -7.26
C LYS A 88 -5.70 4.35 -7.63
N THR A 89 -4.87 3.94 -6.68
CA THR A 89 -3.44 3.75 -6.89
C THR A 89 -3.15 2.62 -7.89
N LEU A 90 -3.92 1.53 -7.87
CA LEU A 90 -3.75 0.44 -8.84
C LEU A 90 -4.17 0.84 -10.25
N HIS A 91 -5.27 1.59 -10.40
CA HIS A 91 -5.61 2.17 -11.71
C HIS A 91 -4.48 3.06 -12.23
N LYS A 92 -3.90 3.90 -11.35
CA LYS A 92 -2.76 4.74 -11.69
C LYS A 92 -1.52 3.94 -12.08
N ALA A 93 -1.26 2.84 -11.37
CA ALA A 93 -0.15 1.93 -11.67
C ALA A 93 -0.28 1.32 -13.06
N VAL A 94 -1.48 0.85 -13.41
CA VAL A 94 -1.78 0.33 -14.76
C VAL A 94 -1.61 1.43 -15.80
N ASP A 95 -2.20 2.61 -15.59
CA ASP A 95 -2.08 3.74 -16.53
C ASP A 95 -0.62 4.17 -16.77
N TRP A 96 0.25 4.06 -15.75
CA TRP A 96 1.64 4.49 -15.84
C TRP A 96 2.59 3.44 -16.41
N TYR A 97 2.34 2.17 -16.10
CA TYR A 97 3.33 1.11 -16.29
C TYR A 97 2.84 -0.08 -17.13
N SER A 98 1.58 -0.12 -17.59
CA SER A 98 1.06 -1.27 -18.37
C SER A 98 1.87 -1.60 -19.62
N ASN A 99 2.57 -0.62 -20.18
CA ASN A 99 3.37 -0.77 -21.40
C ASN A 99 4.87 -0.88 -21.11
N ASP A 100 5.29 -0.92 -19.85
CA ASP A 100 6.70 -1.07 -19.46
C ASP A 100 7.02 -2.56 -19.20
N PRO A 101 7.77 -3.23 -20.09
CA PRO A 101 8.10 -4.65 -19.92
C PRO A 101 8.93 -4.93 -18.67
N THR A 102 9.66 -3.93 -18.16
CA THR A 102 10.44 -4.03 -16.93
C THR A 102 9.52 -4.19 -15.71
N ILE A 103 8.36 -3.54 -15.73
CA ILE A 103 7.40 -3.55 -14.61
C ILE A 103 6.41 -4.71 -14.72
N GLU A 104 6.24 -5.29 -15.91
CA GLU A 104 5.35 -6.43 -16.15
C GLU A 104 5.61 -7.60 -15.18
N THR A 105 6.88 -7.92 -14.90
CA THR A 105 7.26 -8.94 -13.92
C THR A 105 6.76 -8.59 -12.51
N ILE A 106 6.89 -7.34 -12.10
CA ILE A 106 6.42 -6.86 -10.79
C ILE A 106 4.89 -6.96 -10.71
N ILE A 107 4.18 -6.61 -11.78
CA ILE A 107 2.71 -6.72 -11.86
C ILE A 107 2.27 -8.18 -11.72
N LYS A 108 2.94 -9.12 -12.39
CA LYS A 108 2.64 -10.57 -12.27
C LYS A 108 2.83 -11.07 -10.84
N LEU A 109 3.93 -10.71 -10.18
CA LEU A 109 4.17 -11.05 -8.78
C LEU A 109 3.15 -10.39 -7.84
N ALA A 110 2.76 -9.14 -8.13
CA ALA A 110 1.73 -8.43 -7.36
C ALA A 110 0.37 -9.14 -7.44
N ILE A 111 -0.03 -9.63 -8.62
CA ILE A 111 -1.24 -10.42 -8.79
C ILE A 111 -1.18 -11.71 -7.95
N GLN A 112 -0.04 -12.42 -7.94
CA GLN A 112 0.14 -13.60 -7.10
C GLN A 112 -0.01 -13.27 -5.60
N GLY A 113 0.57 -12.15 -5.15
CA GLY A 113 0.40 -11.68 -3.78
C GLY A 113 -1.06 -11.35 -3.44
N LEU A 114 -1.80 -10.73 -4.36
CA LEU A 114 -3.24 -10.46 -4.19
C LEU A 114 -4.06 -11.74 -4.15
N GLU A 115 -3.72 -12.77 -4.94
CA GLU A 115 -4.39 -14.08 -4.87
C GLU A 115 -4.19 -14.74 -3.51
N MET A 116 -2.99 -14.67 -2.93
CA MET A 116 -2.72 -15.11 -1.57
C MET A 116 -3.54 -14.32 -0.54
N LEU A 117 -3.59 -13.00 -0.69
CA LEU A 117 -4.39 -12.13 0.20
C LEU A 117 -5.88 -12.46 0.13
N LYS A 118 -6.40 -12.71 -1.08
CA LYS A 118 -7.79 -13.11 -1.30
C LYS A 118 -8.10 -14.41 -0.56
N LYS A 119 -7.22 -15.41 -0.64
CA LYS A 119 -7.35 -16.67 0.11
C LYS A 119 -7.38 -16.41 1.62
N THR A 120 -6.47 -15.58 2.13
CA THR A 120 -6.42 -15.17 3.55
C THR A 120 -7.72 -14.52 4.03
N TYR A 121 -8.38 -13.72 3.19
CA TYR A 121 -9.64 -13.06 3.53
C TYR A 121 -10.88 -13.94 3.33
N GLY A 122 -10.76 -15.10 2.69
CA GLY A 122 -11.83 -16.09 2.56
C GLY A 122 -13.11 -15.51 1.92
N LYS A 123 -14.28 -15.90 2.42
CA LYS A 123 -15.59 -15.44 1.92
C LYS A 123 -16.06 -14.16 2.62
N THR A 124 -15.24 -13.12 2.59
CA THR A 124 -15.58 -11.80 3.16
C THR A 124 -15.62 -10.74 2.07
N GLY A 125 -16.33 -9.62 2.29
CA GLY A 125 -16.34 -8.51 1.33
C GLY A 125 -14.95 -7.92 1.03
N LYS A 126 -13.94 -8.20 1.87
CA LYS A 126 -12.54 -7.85 1.59
C LYS A 126 -11.94 -8.70 0.47
N ALA A 127 -12.34 -9.97 0.34
CA ALA A 127 -11.91 -10.81 -0.76
C ALA A 127 -12.49 -10.36 -2.11
N ASP A 128 -13.71 -9.82 -2.12
CA ASP A 128 -14.33 -9.22 -3.32
C ASP A 128 -13.61 -7.93 -3.74
N ALA A 129 -13.19 -7.10 -2.77
CA ALA A 129 -12.36 -5.94 -3.04
C ALA A 129 -10.99 -6.35 -3.62
N VAL A 130 -10.34 -7.37 -3.03
CA VAL A 130 -9.07 -7.90 -3.56
C VAL A 130 -9.23 -8.48 -4.97
N GLN A 131 -10.36 -9.15 -5.27
CA GLN A 131 -10.63 -9.58 -6.65
C GLN A 131 -10.68 -8.40 -7.61
N SER A 132 -11.31 -7.30 -7.22
CA SER A 132 -11.37 -6.10 -8.05
C SER A 132 -9.97 -5.53 -8.32
N TYR A 133 -9.03 -5.65 -7.37
CA TYR A 133 -7.62 -5.27 -7.59
C TYR A 133 -6.91 -6.15 -8.61
N ILE A 134 -7.15 -7.46 -8.54
CA ILE A 134 -6.63 -8.43 -9.52
C ILE A 134 -7.18 -8.10 -10.91
N ASP A 135 -8.48 -7.80 -11.02
CA ASP A 135 -9.12 -7.44 -12.29
C ASP A 135 -8.46 -6.18 -12.89
N ILE A 136 -8.22 -5.14 -12.07
CA ILE A 136 -7.51 -3.91 -12.48
C ILE A 136 -6.12 -4.24 -13.05
N LEU A 137 -5.31 -5.01 -12.32
CA LEU A 137 -3.94 -5.33 -12.73
C LEU A 137 -3.87 -6.25 -13.96
N ASN A 138 -4.87 -7.11 -14.17
CA ASN A 138 -5.01 -7.91 -15.39
C ASN A 138 -5.46 -7.10 -16.61
N GLY A 139 -5.65 -5.78 -16.46
CA GLY A 139 -6.16 -4.95 -17.54
C GLY A 139 -7.63 -5.18 -17.83
N ILE A 140 -8.35 -5.93 -16.97
CA ILE A 140 -9.81 -5.98 -16.96
C ILE A 140 -10.27 -4.64 -16.39
N LYS A 141 -10.32 -3.64 -17.27
CA LYS A 141 -11.07 -2.43 -17.00
C LYS A 141 -12.52 -2.90 -16.93
N LYS A 142 -13.08 -3.09 -15.73
CA LYS A 142 -14.54 -3.10 -15.60
C LYS A 142 -15.00 -1.76 -16.15
N GLU A 143 -15.56 -1.80 -17.35
CA GLU A 143 -16.08 -0.65 -18.09
C GLU A 143 -17.20 0.07 -17.32
N ASP A 144 -17.62 -0.43 -16.15
CA ASP A 144 -18.68 0.11 -15.29
C ASP A 144 -18.25 0.38 -13.83
N LEU A 145 -17.02 0.83 -13.57
CA LEU A 145 -16.77 1.61 -12.35
C LEU A 145 -16.77 3.07 -12.73
N SER A 146 -17.98 3.63 -12.74
CA SER A 146 -18.27 5.05 -12.70
C SER A 146 -17.68 5.70 -11.45
N LEU A 147 -16.35 5.75 -11.34
CA LEU A 147 -15.72 6.99 -10.90
C LEU A 147 -15.84 7.88 -12.12
N ALA A 148 -16.94 8.64 -12.16
CA ALA A 148 -17.18 9.66 -13.16
C ALA A 148 -15.84 10.33 -13.48
N LYS A 149 -15.35 10.12 -14.71
CA LYS A 149 -14.53 11.14 -15.34
C LYS A 149 -15.45 12.35 -15.39
N ASP A 150 -15.38 13.19 -14.36
CA ASP A 150 -15.88 14.54 -14.46
C ASP A 150 -15.05 15.17 -15.59
N PRO A 151 -15.66 15.59 -16.70
CA PRO A 151 -14.94 16.27 -17.76
C PRO A 151 -14.21 17.54 -17.27
N ASN A 152 -14.54 18.03 -16.07
CA ASN A 152 -13.86 19.13 -15.38
C ASN A 152 -12.78 18.69 -14.37
N SER A 153 -12.49 17.40 -14.19
CA SER A 153 -11.37 16.96 -13.34
C SER A 153 -10.04 17.05 -14.10
N GLU A 154 -9.68 18.24 -14.60
CA GLU A 154 -8.26 18.57 -14.64
C GLU A 154 -7.78 18.48 -13.19
N GLY A 155 -6.93 17.49 -12.88
CA GLY A 155 -6.38 17.38 -11.54
C GLY A 155 -5.82 18.73 -11.11
N THR A 156 -5.99 19.10 -9.85
CA THR A 156 -5.44 20.37 -9.35
C THR A 156 -3.96 20.46 -9.71
N LEU A 157 -3.42 21.67 -9.82
CA LEU A 157 -1.99 21.85 -10.08
C LEU A 157 -1.12 21.04 -9.10
N ASP A 158 -1.60 20.89 -7.86
CA ASP A 158 -0.95 20.11 -6.81
C ASP A 158 -1.03 18.60 -7.06
N ASP A 159 -2.16 18.11 -7.58
CA ASP A 159 -2.30 16.72 -7.99
C ASP A 159 -1.37 16.36 -9.15
N ILE A 160 -1.20 17.27 -10.11
CA ILE A 160 -0.27 17.09 -11.25
C ILE A 160 1.17 17.03 -10.74
N LYS A 161 1.57 17.98 -9.89
CA LYS A 161 2.92 18.00 -9.30
C LYS A 161 3.19 16.78 -8.42
N LEU A 162 2.23 16.35 -7.61
CA LEU A 162 2.35 15.14 -6.79
C LEU A 162 2.54 13.90 -7.68
N HIS A 163 1.74 13.75 -8.73
CA HIS A 163 1.91 12.65 -9.68
C HIS A 163 3.29 12.64 -10.35
N GLN A 164 3.82 13.82 -10.66
CA GLN A 164 5.16 13.96 -11.21
C GLN A 164 6.22 13.48 -10.21
N ILE A 165 6.16 13.93 -8.94
CA ILE A 165 7.06 13.48 -7.87
C ILE A 165 7.04 11.95 -7.74
N LEU A 166 5.85 11.36 -7.67
CA LEU A 166 5.69 9.91 -7.50
C LEU A 166 6.29 9.12 -8.68
N LYS A 167 6.21 9.67 -9.90
CA LYS A 167 6.78 9.04 -11.08
C LYS A 167 8.29 9.21 -11.18
N GLU A 168 8.83 10.37 -10.79
CA GLU A 168 10.24 10.74 -10.95
C GLU A 168 11.14 10.25 -9.83
N VAL A 169 10.60 9.92 -8.65
CA VAL A 169 11.40 9.43 -7.52
C VAL A 169 12.09 8.08 -7.81
N TRP A 170 11.51 7.31 -8.73
CA TRP A 170 11.99 6.01 -9.14
C TRP A 170 12.91 6.12 -10.35
N ASP A 171 14.16 5.70 -10.16
CA ASP A 171 15.07 5.53 -11.29
C ASP A 171 15.08 4.08 -11.80
N LYS A 172 15.64 3.89 -13.00
CA LYS A 172 15.71 2.57 -13.64
C LYS A 172 16.61 1.59 -12.89
N ASN A 173 17.60 2.10 -12.15
CA ASN A 173 18.51 1.26 -11.37
C ASN A 173 17.79 0.68 -10.15
N ASP A 174 16.99 1.49 -9.44
CA ASP A 174 16.13 1.02 -8.34
C ASP A 174 15.26 -0.16 -8.78
N ILE A 175 14.60 -0.03 -9.94
CA ILE A 175 13.76 -1.08 -10.51
C ILE A 175 14.58 -2.33 -10.84
N SER A 176 15.74 -2.15 -11.48
CA SER A 176 16.64 -3.27 -11.81
C SER A 176 17.15 -4.01 -10.58
N ILE A 177 17.48 -3.28 -9.50
CA ILE A 177 17.95 -3.88 -8.25
C ILE A 177 16.80 -4.66 -7.59
N ILE A 178 15.59 -4.11 -7.59
CA ILE A 178 14.40 -4.80 -7.06
C ILE A 178 14.14 -6.10 -7.83
N LEU A 179 14.19 -6.08 -9.16
CA LEU A 179 14.06 -7.28 -9.99
C LEU A 179 15.16 -8.30 -9.66
N GLY A 180 16.40 -7.85 -9.49
CA GLY A 180 17.51 -8.71 -9.06
C GLY A 180 17.28 -9.36 -7.70
N PHE A 181 16.67 -8.65 -6.74
CA PHE A 181 16.27 -9.25 -5.47
C PHE A 181 15.15 -10.29 -5.64
N PHE A 182 14.15 -10.04 -6.49
CA PHE A 182 13.13 -11.05 -6.78
C PHE A 182 13.72 -12.30 -7.43
N GLU A 183 14.67 -12.14 -8.37
CA GLU A 183 15.38 -13.30 -8.94
C GLU A 183 16.19 -14.08 -7.90
N ARG A 184 16.79 -13.38 -6.92
CA ARG A 184 17.47 -14.04 -5.79
C ARG A 184 16.47 -14.81 -4.92
N ILE A 185 15.28 -14.26 -4.67
CA ILE A 185 14.22 -14.92 -3.92
C ILE A 185 13.78 -16.21 -4.61
N GLU A 186 13.62 -16.21 -5.94
CA GLU A 186 13.25 -17.44 -6.68
C GLU A 186 14.33 -18.54 -6.61
N LYS A 187 15.60 -18.15 -6.46
CA LYS A 187 16.75 -19.07 -6.36
C LYS A 187 17.11 -19.43 -4.92
N ALA A 188 16.45 -18.82 -3.94
CA ALA A 188 16.78 -18.99 -2.54
C ALA A 188 16.49 -20.44 -2.09
N SER A 189 17.38 -20.97 -1.27
CA SER A 189 17.25 -22.33 -0.71
C SER A 189 16.72 -22.34 0.72
N SER A 190 16.57 -21.17 1.34
CA SER A 190 16.09 -21.02 2.72
C SER A 190 15.20 -19.78 2.90
N ASP A 191 14.31 -19.84 3.90
CA ASP A 191 13.48 -18.69 4.28
C ASP A 191 14.32 -17.49 4.75
N GLU A 192 15.53 -17.72 5.26
CA GLU A 192 16.46 -16.66 5.67
C GLU A 192 16.92 -15.83 4.47
N GLU A 193 17.34 -16.50 3.38
CA GLU A 193 17.76 -15.84 2.13
C GLU A 193 16.61 -15.05 1.48
N ILE A 194 15.40 -15.59 1.53
CA ILE A 194 14.18 -14.91 1.08
C ILE A 194 13.97 -13.64 1.91
N ASN A 195 14.01 -13.75 3.23
CA ASN A 195 13.79 -12.63 4.14
C ASN A 195 14.86 -11.54 4.01
N ASP A 196 16.12 -11.90 3.82
CA ASP A 196 17.19 -10.93 3.61
C ASP A 196 17.05 -10.18 2.28
N SER A 197 16.61 -10.88 1.23
CA SER A 197 16.30 -10.26 -0.05
C SER A 197 15.10 -9.31 0.07
N ILE A 198 14.04 -9.72 0.79
CA ILE A 198 12.88 -8.85 1.08
C ILE A 198 13.32 -7.60 1.86
N LYS A 199 14.15 -7.73 2.90
CA LYS A 199 14.69 -6.58 3.64
C LYS A 199 15.44 -5.62 2.72
N GLY A 200 16.22 -6.14 1.78
CA GLY A 200 16.90 -5.33 0.76
C GLY A 200 15.93 -4.49 -0.07
N ILE A 201 14.85 -5.10 -0.56
CA ILE A 201 13.78 -4.39 -1.27
C ILE A 201 13.13 -3.33 -0.37
N GLU A 202 12.86 -3.65 0.90
CA GLU A 202 12.23 -2.73 1.85
C GLU A 202 13.10 -1.50 2.18
N VAL A 203 14.43 -1.65 2.17
CA VAL A 203 15.36 -0.51 2.30
C VAL A 203 15.20 0.47 1.13
N ILE A 204 15.08 -0.04 -0.11
CA ILE A 204 14.85 0.79 -1.31
C ILE A 204 13.51 1.49 -1.22
N LEU A 205 12.44 0.76 -0.89
CA LEU A 205 11.10 1.33 -0.70
C LEU A 205 11.08 2.44 0.35
N LYS A 206 11.75 2.22 1.49
CA LYS A 206 11.86 3.22 2.56
C LYS A 206 12.68 4.44 2.12
N SER A 207 13.71 4.24 1.31
CA SER A 207 14.49 5.33 0.72
C SER A 207 13.62 6.21 -0.19
N ASN A 208 12.88 5.60 -1.11
CA ASN A 208 12.02 6.33 -2.04
C ASN A 208 10.83 6.98 -1.34
N HIS A 209 10.24 6.35 -0.33
CA HIS A 209 9.22 6.97 0.51
C HIS A 209 9.73 8.26 1.18
N LYS A 210 10.94 8.24 1.77
CA LYS A 210 11.54 9.45 2.36
C LYS A 210 11.78 10.55 1.33
N LYS A 211 12.24 10.20 0.12
CA LYS A 211 12.42 11.17 -0.98
C LYS A 211 11.08 11.82 -1.35
N ILE A 212 10.00 11.03 -1.45
CA ILE A 212 8.64 11.54 -1.70
C ILE A 212 8.23 12.51 -0.59
N GLU A 213 8.35 12.12 0.68
CA GLU A 213 7.98 12.97 1.82
C GLU A 213 8.75 14.30 1.80
N GLN A 214 10.04 14.28 1.46
CA GLN A 214 10.86 15.48 1.34
C GLN A 214 10.36 16.39 0.22
N GLN A 215 10.11 15.85 -0.97
CA GLN A 215 9.65 16.64 -2.11
C GLN A 215 8.24 17.20 -1.90
N VAL A 216 7.34 16.43 -1.30
CA VAL A 216 5.98 16.90 -0.95
C VAL A 216 6.04 18.03 0.08
N ARG A 217 6.87 17.92 1.11
CA ARG A 217 7.06 19.02 2.09
C ARG A 217 7.57 20.29 1.44
N ILE A 218 8.51 20.19 0.48
CA ILE A 218 9.00 21.34 -0.28
C ILE A 218 7.86 21.97 -1.07
N LEU A 219 7.04 21.19 -1.78
CA LEU A 219 5.89 21.71 -2.50
C LEU A 219 4.90 22.46 -1.60
N SER A 220 4.56 21.88 -0.45
CA SER A 220 3.62 22.50 0.51
C SER A 220 4.18 23.77 1.15
N SER A 221 5.51 23.94 1.19
CA SER A 221 6.16 25.14 1.76
C SER A 221 6.26 26.33 0.80
N ILE A 222 5.95 26.12 -0.49
CA ILE A 222 6.03 27.15 -1.55
C ILE A 222 4.65 27.81 -1.80
N GLN A 223 3.58 27.28 -1.20
CA GLN A 223 2.21 27.79 -1.29
C GLN A 223 1.88 28.71 -0.12
#